data_AF-A0A821DK15-F1
#
_entry.id   AF-A0A821DK15-F1
#
_cell.length_a   1.000
_cell.length_b   1.000
_cell.length_c   1.000
_cell.angle_alpha   90.00
_cell.angle_beta   90.00
_cell.angle_gamma   90.00
#
_symmetry.space_group_name_H-M   'P 1'
#
loop_
_entity.id
_entity.type
_entity.pdbx_description
1 polymer ?
#
loop_
_entity_poly.entity_id
_entity_poly.type
_entity_poly.pdbx_seq_one_letter_code
_entity_poly.pdbx_strand_id
1 'polypeptide(L)'
;MHAIVITVVIFLLINFASSGLIKHALSQSHIIATKNYLSYKQREETDSSVIKKLDSGRAIQIRKNRDHLVKIYSTLHILARQMISFSGHEENDQSSNRGNFLEILHWAAKTDSLVQSIFQDSSSNANYLSHDIQNELLHIMSDECR
;
A
#
# COMPACT_ATOMS: atom_id res chain seq x y z
N MET A 1 -0.12 -75.31 -8.33
CA MET A 1 0.18 -74.50 -9.53
C MET A 1 -0.60 -73.18 -9.56
N HIS A 2 -1.94 -73.19 -9.41
CA HIS A 2 -2.77 -71.97 -9.46
C HIS A 2 -2.41 -70.86 -8.45
N ALA A 3 -2.11 -71.18 -7.20
CA ALA A 3 -1.78 -70.18 -6.17
C ALA A 3 -0.49 -69.40 -6.49
N ILE A 4 0.52 -70.04 -7.09
CA ILE A 4 1.80 -69.40 -7.44
C ILE A 4 1.61 -68.42 -8.60
N VAL A 5 0.78 -68.77 -9.58
CA VAL A 5 0.47 -67.90 -10.73
C VAL A 5 -0.24 -66.63 -10.29
N ILE A 6 -1.19 -66.72 -9.35
CA ILE A 6 -1.92 -65.56 -8.81
C ILE A 6 -0.96 -64.60 -8.08
N THR A 7 -0.07 -65.12 -7.23
CA THR A 7 0.88 -64.28 -6.50
C THR A 7 1.88 -63.55 -7.42
N VAL A 8 2.35 -64.23 -8.47
CA VAL A 8 3.27 -63.62 -9.47
C VAL A 8 2.58 -62.52 -10.27
N VAL A 9 1.32 -62.73 -10.67
CA VAL A 9 0.54 -61.72 -11.42
C VAL A 9 0.26 -60.50 -10.54
N ILE A 10 -0.13 -60.70 -9.27
CA ILE A 10 -0.32 -59.60 -8.31
C ILE A 10 0.97 -58.82 -8.09
N PHE A 11 2.10 -59.50 -7.89
CA PHE A 11 3.40 -58.86 -7.71
C PHE A 11 3.84 -58.05 -8.94
N LEU A 12 3.61 -58.56 -10.15
CA LEU A 12 3.91 -57.86 -11.40
C LEU A 12 3.00 -56.64 -11.60
N LEU A 13 1.70 -56.75 -11.29
CA LEU A 13 0.75 -55.62 -11.39
C LEU A 13 1.09 -54.50 -10.39
N ILE A 14 1.44 -54.85 -9.15
CA ILE A 14 1.87 -53.88 -8.13
C ILE A 14 3.15 -53.16 -8.59
N ASN A 15 4.17 -53.90 -9.05
CA ASN A 15 5.41 -53.29 -9.53
C ASN A 15 5.20 -52.42 -10.78
N PHE A 16 4.35 -52.86 -11.71
CA PHE A 16 4.03 -52.11 -12.92
C PHE A 16 3.33 -50.78 -12.59
N ALA A 17 2.32 -50.79 -11.72
CA ALA A 17 1.64 -49.60 -11.24
C ALA A 17 2.59 -48.65 -10.49
N SER A 18 3.49 -49.20 -9.67
CA SER A 18 4.49 -48.44 -8.91
C SER A 18 5.49 -47.72 -9.82
N SER A 19 5.89 -48.36 -10.92
CA SER A 19 6.86 -47.79 -11.87
C SER A 19 6.35 -46.54 -12.58
N GLY A 20 5.05 -46.50 -12.91
CA GLY A 20 4.42 -45.33 -13.53
C GLY A 20 4.35 -44.13 -12.59
N LEU A 21 4.01 -44.37 -11.32
CA LEU A 21 3.99 -43.35 -10.28
C LEU A 21 5.38 -42.78 -9.99
N ILE A 22 6.40 -43.64 -9.93
CA ILE A 22 7.80 -43.21 -9.72
C ILE A 22 8.28 -42.35 -10.90
N LYS A 23 8.02 -42.77 -12.14
CA LYS A 23 8.36 -41.96 -13.34
C LYS A 23 7.64 -40.61 -13.35
N HIS A 24 6.37 -40.58 -12.97
CA HIS A 24 5.61 -39.34 -12.83
C HIS A 24 6.20 -38.45 -11.73
N ALA A 25 6.49 -38.98 -10.55
CA ALA A 25 7.04 -38.21 -9.43
C ALA A 25 8.42 -37.59 -9.75
N LEU A 26 9.22 -38.27 -10.57
CA LEU A 26 10.52 -37.78 -11.04
C LEU A 26 10.41 -36.88 -12.29
N SER A 27 9.23 -36.77 -12.89
CA SER A 27 9.04 -35.92 -14.07
C SER A 27 9.20 -34.45 -13.71
N GLN A 28 9.72 -33.66 -14.65
CA GLN A 28 9.91 -32.22 -14.45
C GLN A 28 8.59 -31.50 -14.17
N SER A 29 7.50 -31.89 -14.82
CA SER A 29 6.18 -31.31 -14.60
C SER A 29 5.74 -31.48 -13.15
N HIS A 30 5.89 -32.68 -12.58
CA HIS A 30 5.56 -32.93 -11.17
C HIS A 30 6.46 -32.13 -10.23
N ILE A 31 7.77 -32.14 -10.43
CA ILE A 31 8.73 -31.40 -9.59
C ILE A 31 8.41 -29.90 -9.59
N ILE A 32 8.15 -29.32 -10.76
CA ILE A 32 7.79 -27.91 -10.91
C ILE A 32 6.45 -27.62 -10.21
N ALA A 33 5.44 -28.47 -10.40
CA ALA A 33 4.13 -28.30 -9.75
C ALA A 33 4.25 -28.36 -8.22
N THR A 34 5.00 -29.32 -7.69
CA THR A 34 5.27 -29.47 -6.25
C THR A 34 6.02 -28.25 -5.71
N LYS A 35 7.04 -27.76 -6.42
CA LYS A 35 7.76 -26.54 -6.04
C LYS A 35 6.83 -25.32 -6.01
N ASN A 36 5.99 -25.15 -7.02
CA ASN A 36 5.03 -24.06 -7.10
C ASN A 36 4.02 -24.11 -5.95
N TYR A 37 3.53 -25.31 -5.60
CA TYR A 37 2.64 -25.52 -4.47
C TYR A 37 3.29 -25.16 -3.13
N LEU A 38 4.54 -25.60 -2.89
CA LEU A 38 5.28 -25.25 -1.68
C LEU A 38 5.52 -23.74 -1.57
N SER A 39 5.91 -23.09 -2.67
CA SER A 39 6.04 -21.63 -2.71
C SER A 39 4.72 -20.90 -2.53
N TYR A 40 3.59 -21.48 -2.93
CA TYR A 40 2.26 -20.95 -2.63
C TYR A 40 1.94 -21.07 -1.13
N LYS A 41 2.15 -22.25 -0.53
CA LYS A 41 1.93 -22.49 0.90
C LYS A 41 2.75 -21.55 1.77
N GLN A 42 4.02 -21.37 1.44
CA GLN A 42 4.88 -20.40 2.13
C GLN A 42 4.34 -18.95 2.01
N ARG A 43 3.82 -18.56 0.84
CA ARG A 43 3.21 -17.23 0.63
C ARG A 43 1.89 -17.06 1.37
N GLU A 44 1.12 -18.13 1.51
CA GLU A 44 -0.10 -18.18 2.31
C GLU A 44 0.21 -18.00 3.80
N GLU A 45 1.21 -18.73 4.31
CA GLU A 45 1.66 -18.65 5.72
C GLU A 45 2.31 -17.31 6.08
N THR A 46 3.16 -16.78 5.19
CA THR A 46 3.87 -15.50 5.41
C THR A 46 3.04 -14.28 5.02
N ASP A 47 1.79 -14.48 4.62
CA ASP A 47 0.87 -13.44 4.15
C ASP A 47 1.42 -12.59 2.99
N SER A 48 2.39 -13.12 2.24
CA SER A 48 3.25 -12.34 1.35
C SER A 48 2.77 -12.30 -0.11
N SER A 49 1.52 -12.74 -0.35
CA SER A 49 0.89 -12.68 -1.66
C SER A 49 0.84 -11.24 -2.20
N VAL A 50 0.92 -11.08 -3.51
CA VAL A 50 0.90 -9.76 -4.16
C VAL A 50 -0.38 -8.99 -3.83
N ILE A 51 -1.54 -9.67 -3.84
CA ILE A 51 -2.84 -9.05 -3.54
C ILE A 51 -2.83 -8.47 -2.13
N LYS A 52 -2.43 -9.26 -1.11
CA LYS A 52 -2.41 -8.78 0.27
C LYS A 52 -1.38 -7.66 0.49
N LYS A 53 -0.22 -7.72 -0.17
CA LYS A 53 0.76 -6.63 -0.15
C LYS A 53 0.22 -5.34 -0.78
N LEU A 54 -0.55 -5.44 -1.87
CA LEU A 54 -1.21 -4.29 -2.48
C LEU A 54 -2.29 -3.70 -1.56
N ASP A 55 -3.13 -4.55 -0.94
CA ASP A 55 -4.18 -4.11 -0.03
C ASP A 55 -3.61 -3.40 1.21
N SER A 56 -2.59 -3.99 1.83
CA SER A 56 -1.89 -3.38 2.96
C SER A 56 -1.18 -2.09 2.58
N GLY A 57 -0.49 -2.05 1.44
CA GLY A 57 0.14 -0.83 0.91
C GLY A 57 -0.90 0.28 0.66
N ARG A 58 -2.05 -0.06 0.10
CA ARG A 58 -3.17 0.87 -0.10
C ARG A 58 -3.70 1.40 1.23
N ALA A 59 -3.90 0.54 2.23
CA ALA A 59 -4.36 0.95 3.56
C ALA A 59 -3.37 1.91 4.23
N ILE A 60 -2.06 1.66 4.10
CA ILE A 60 -1.00 2.55 4.60
C ILE A 60 -1.06 3.91 3.91
N GLN A 61 -1.21 3.94 2.58
CA GLN A 61 -1.31 5.18 1.83
C GLN A 61 -2.55 5.99 2.22
N ILE A 62 -3.71 5.34 2.36
CA ILE A 62 -4.95 6.01 2.81
C ILE A 62 -4.75 6.63 4.19
N ARG A 63 -4.11 5.90 5.12
CA ARG A 63 -3.83 6.42 6.46
C ARG A 63 -2.90 7.62 6.40
N LYS A 64 -1.80 7.55 5.65
CA LYS A 64 -0.85 8.65 5.45
C LYS A 64 -1.56 9.90 4.91
N ASN A 65 -2.36 9.75 3.85
CA ASN A 65 -3.12 10.85 3.27
C ASN A 65 -4.11 11.48 4.26
N ARG A 66 -4.78 10.68 5.10
CA ARG A 66 -5.67 11.20 6.16
C ARG A 66 -4.89 11.97 7.22
N ASP A 67 -3.75 11.44 7.65
CA ASP A 67 -2.90 12.11 8.63
C ASP A 67 -2.41 13.47 8.09
N HIS A 68 -2.07 13.56 6.80
CA HIS A 68 -1.76 14.83 6.12
C HIS A 68 -2.94 15.81 6.15
N LEU A 69 -4.13 15.36 5.72
CA LEU A 69 -5.33 16.19 5.70
C LEU A 69 -5.67 16.75 7.09
N VAL A 70 -5.49 15.97 8.16
CA VAL A 70 -5.71 16.45 9.53
C VAL A 70 -4.79 17.62 9.88
N LYS A 71 -3.50 17.56 9.49
CA LYS A 71 -2.56 18.66 9.74
C LYS A 71 -2.93 19.91 8.96
N ILE A 72 -3.28 19.75 7.69
CA ILE A 72 -3.68 20.85 6.80
C ILE A 72 -4.96 21.50 7.30
N TYR A 73 -5.98 20.70 7.59
CA TYR A 73 -7.24 21.16 8.17
C TYR A 73 -7.01 21.91 9.47
N SER A 74 -6.13 21.41 10.35
CA SER A 74 -5.84 22.07 11.63
C SER A 74 -5.24 23.46 11.41
N THR A 75 -4.31 23.60 10.46
CA THR A 75 -3.72 24.90 10.11
C THR A 75 -4.78 25.85 9.55
N LEU A 76 -5.60 25.40 8.60
CA LEU A 76 -6.70 26.20 8.04
C LEU A 76 -7.69 26.60 9.15
N HIS A 77 -8.07 25.67 10.02
CA HIS A 77 -9.02 25.94 11.11
C HIS A 77 -8.50 27.02 12.07
N ILE A 78 -7.22 26.97 12.43
CA ILE A 78 -6.60 27.99 13.30
C ILE A 78 -6.59 29.35 12.61
N LEU A 79 -6.16 29.43 11.35
CA LEU A 79 -6.13 30.69 10.59
C LEU A 79 -7.53 31.30 10.46
N ALA A 80 -8.53 30.48 10.12
CA ALA A 80 -9.93 30.87 10.03
C ALA A 80 -10.44 31.45 11.36
N ARG A 81 -10.21 30.73 12.47
CA ARG A 81 -10.66 31.13 13.81
C ARG A 81 -10.03 32.42 14.29
N GLN A 82 -8.79 32.69 13.90
CA GLN A 82 -8.07 33.90 14.28
C GLN A 82 -8.28 35.05 13.29
N MET A 83 -9.10 34.86 12.25
CA MET A 83 -9.29 35.81 11.15
C MET A 83 -7.97 36.23 10.48
N ILE A 84 -7.00 35.32 10.43
CA ILE A 84 -5.71 35.53 9.76
C ILE A 84 -5.87 35.10 8.31
N SER A 85 -5.38 35.91 7.38
CA SER A 85 -5.40 35.57 5.95
C SER A 85 -4.60 34.28 5.70
N PHE A 86 -5.17 33.36 4.92
CA PHE A 86 -4.50 32.10 4.57
C PHE A 86 -3.34 32.36 3.61
N SER A 87 -3.60 33.16 2.58
CA SER A 87 -2.72 33.40 1.44
C SER A 87 -1.81 34.61 1.59
N GLY A 88 -0.67 34.53 0.91
CA GLY A 88 0.26 35.64 0.68
C GLY A 88 -0.03 36.37 -0.64
N HIS A 89 0.64 37.49 -0.88
CA HIS A 89 0.55 38.20 -2.18
C HIS A 89 1.26 37.43 -3.30
N GLU A 90 2.38 36.78 -2.97
CA GLU A 90 3.10 35.86 -3.85
C GLU A 90 3.50 34.60 -3.06
N GLU A 91 3.07 33.42 -3.52
CA GLU A 91 3.36 32.12 -2.88
C GLU A 91 4.44 31.32 -3.63
N ASN A 92 5.22 32.00 -4.48
CA ASN A 92 6.31 31.37 -5.22
C ASN A 92 7.51 31.07 -4.30
N ASP A 93 8.40 30.18 -4.75
CA ASP A 93 9.56 29.77 -3.95
C ASP A 93 10.55 30.90 -3.65
N GLN A 94 10.49 32.00 -4.40
CA GLN A 94 11.38 33.16 -4.26
C GLN A 94 10.79 34.26 -3.36
N SER A 95 9.54 34.09 -2.94
CA SER A 95 8.85 35.05 -2.10
C SER A 95 9.42 35.02 -0.69
N SER A 96 9.60 36.20 -0.11
CA SER A 96 10.00 36.38 1.29
C SER A 96 8.88 36.02 2.27
N ASN A 97 7.63 35.96 1.81
CA ASN A 97 6.47 35.55 2.59
C ASN A 97 5.49 34.81 1.69
N ARG A 98 5.45 33.48 1.80
CA ARG A 98 4.60 32.61 0.98
C ARG A 98 3.17 32.51 1.48
N GLY A 99 2.75 33.37 2.41
CA GLY A 99 1.44 33.31 3.04
C GLY A 99 1.45 32.53 4.36
N ASN A 100 0.57 32.91 5.28
CA ASN A 100 0.57 32.39 6.64
C ASN A 100 0.38 30.87 6.69
N PHE A 101 -0.42 30.31 5.78
CA PHE A 101 -0.64 28.86 5.70
C PHE A 101 0.66 28.10 5.41
N LEU A 102 1.39 28.47 4.35
CA LEU A 102 2.62 27.80 3.96
C LEU A 102 3.73 28.02 4.99
N GLU A 103 3.86 29.23 5.54
CA GLU A 103 4.87 29.55 6.56
C GLU A 103 4.65 28.75 7.86
N ILE A 104 3.41 28.59 8.31
CA ILE A 104 3.11 27.79 9.50
C ILE A 104 3.46 26.31 9.26
N LEU A 105 3.10 25.76 8.10
CA LEU A 105 3.43 24.38 7.77
C LEU A 105 4.94 24.19 7.61
N HIS A 106 5.65 25.12 6.98
CA HIS A 106 7.12 25.12 6.89
C HIS A 106 7.77 25.17 8.27
N TRP A 107 7.26 25.99 9.17
CA TRP A 107 7.75 26.05 10.54
C TRP A 107 7.50 24.74 11.29
N ALA A 108 6.29 24.18 11.19
CA ALA A 108 5.92 22.92 11.82
C ALA A 108 6.73 21.72 11.27
N ALA A 109 7.09 21.72 9.99
CA ALA A 109 7.92 20.68 9.36
C ALA A 109 9.32 20.55 9.99
N LYS A 110 9.80 21.57 10.72
CA LYS A 110 11.10 21.51 11.42
C LYS A 110 11.10 20.54 12.60
N THR A 111 9.93 20.25 13.16
CA THR A 111 9.79 19.41 14.37
C THR A 111 8.84 18.23 14.16
N ASP A 112 7.87 18.35 13.24
CA ASP A 112 6.89 17.31 12.93
C ASP A 112 7.24 16.65 11.58
N SER A 113 7.73 15.41 11.65
CA SER A 113 8.10 14.62 10.47
C SER A 113 6.91 14.28 9.57
N LEU A 114 5.69 14.23 10.12
CA LEU A 114 4.48 14.06 9.32
C LEU A 114 4.26 15.29 8.46
N VAL A 115 4.40 16.50 9.03
CA VAL A 115 4.27 17.75 8.27
C VAL A 115 5.38 17.89 7.24
N GLN A 116 6.61 17.50 7.58
CA GLN A 116 7.70 17.44 6.62
C GLN A 116 7.37 16.53 5.42
N SER A 117 6.74 15.39 5.67
CA SER A 117 6.36 14.45 4.61
C SER A 117 5.30 15.00 3.64
N ILE A 118 4.48 15.98 4.06
CA ILE A 118 3.52 16.66 3.18
C ILE A 118 4.26 17.34 2.02
N PHE A 119 5.37 18.02 2.30
CA PHE A 119 6.18 18.73 1.29
C PHE A 119 6.96 17.79 0.36
N GLN A 120 7.32 16.60 0.85
CA GLN A 120 8.03 15.60 0.04
C GLN A 120 7.07 14.90 -0.92
N ASP A 121 5.88 14.55 -0.42
CA ASP A 121 4.85 13.85 -1.18
C ASP A 121 4.06 14.76 -2.13
N SER A 122 4.04 16.08 -1.86
CA SER A 122 3.36 17.08 -2.69
C SER A 122 3.99 17.27 -4.08
N SER A 123 5.14 16.65 -4.34
CA SER A 123 5.80 16.64 -5.66
C SER A 123 5.09 15.76 -6.71
N SER A 124 4.05 15.02 -6.32
CA SER A 124 3.24 14.15 -7.18
C SER A 124 1.79 14.67 -7.34
N ASN A 125 0.87 13.83 -7.80
CA ASN A 125 -0.56 14.13 -8.02
C ASN A 125 -1.35 14.53 -6.75
N ALA A 126 -0.72 14.54 -5.58
CA ALA A 126 -1.35 14.85 -4.29
C ALA A 126 -0.84 16.19 -3.74
N ASN A 127 -1.01 17.26 -4.52
CA ASN A 127 -0.57 18.59 -4.11
C ASN A 127 -1.61 19.27 -3.21
N TYR A 128 -1.65 18.89 -1.94
CA TYR A 128 -2.54 19.49 -0.94
C TYR A 128 -2.21 20.95 -0.62
N LEU A 129 -1.04 21.43 -1.08
CA LEU A 129 -0.55 22.78 -0.83
C LEU A 129 -0.91 23.74 -1.96
N SER A 130 -1.49 23.27 -3.06
CA SER A 130 -1.93 24.15 -4.15
C SER A 130 -3.09 25.02 -3.69
N HIS A 131 -3.15 26.24 -4.25
CA HIS A 131 -4.21 27.19 -3.96
C HIS A 131 -5.61 26.62 -4.27
N ASP A 132 -5.73 25.82 -5.34
CA ASP A 132 -7.01 25.20 -5.73
C ASP A 132 -7.52 24.21 -4.67
N ILE A 133 -6.64 23.34 -4.16
CA ILE A 133 -7.01 22.36 -3.12
C ILE A 133 -7.27 23.07 -1.78
N GLN A 134 -6.51 24.11 -1.44
CA GLN A 134 -6.78 24.93 -0.25
C GLN A 134 -8.19 25.53 -0.31
N ASN A 135 -8.60 26.08 -1.45
CA ASN A 135 -9.94 26.65 -1.62
C ASN A 135 -11.03 25.59 -1.57
N GLU A 136 -10.82 24.42 -2.17
CA GLU A 136 -11.77 23.30 -2.08
C GLU A 136 -11.97 22.87 -0.62
N LEU A 137 -10.88 22.72 0.14
CA LEU A 137 -10.97 22.40 1.56
C LEU A 137 -11.70 23.48 2.35
N LEU A 138 -11.42 24.76 2.09
CA LEU A 138 -12.13 25.87 2.73
C LEU A 138 -13.64 25.86 2.42
N HIS A 139 -14.02 25.53 1.18
CA HIS A 139 -15.42 25.39 0.79
C HIS A 139 -16.10 24.26 1.58
N ILE A 140 -15.48 23.08 1.63
CA ILE A 140 -15.98 21.93 2.42
C ILE A 140 -16.13 22.30 3.90
N MET A 141 -15.12 22.98 4.46
CA MET A 141 -15.16 23.44 5.85
C MET A 141 -16.31 24.41 6.12
N SER A 142 -16.62 25.28 5.16
CA SER A 142 -17.73 26.22 5.25
C SER A 142 -19.09 25.50 5.15
N ASP A 143 -19.21 24.48 4.31
CA ASP A 143 -20.44 23.71 4.13
C ASP A 143 -20.79 22.86 5.36
N GLU A 144 -19.79 22.25 6.00
CA GLU A 144 -19.99 21.45 7.23
C GLU A 144 -20.29 22.29 8.48
N CYS A 145 -19.95 23.59 8.46
CA CYS A 145 -20.30 24.51 9.55
C CYS A 145 -21.72 25.08 9.46
N ARG A 146 -22.52 24.67 8.47
CA ARG A 146 -23.89 25.14 8.23
C ARG A 146 -24.94 24.23 8.86
#